data_AF-A0A7H5F1Z1-F1
#
_entry.id   AF-A0A7H5F1Z1-F1
#
_cell.length_a   1.000
_cell.length_b   1.000
_cell.length_c   1.000
_cell.angle_alpha   90.00
_cell.angle_beta   90.00
_cell.angle_gamma   90.00
#
_symmetry.space_group_name_H-M   'P 1'
#
loop_
_entity.id
_entity.type
_entity.pdbx_description
1 polymer ?
#
loop_
_entity_poly.entity_id
_entity_poly.type
_entity_poly.pdbx_seq_one_letter_code
_entity_poly.pdbx_strand_id
1 'polypeptide(L)'
;MFRVLLFLLLTALFTACIGDDVVDDYVQPELRLLGLVDTLEVGTTHQLAVNFFNNVGQMENIRPTWTSSDDQVLSVDGAGLVTAHEVGSAMVTASYEDEFGEQSTAEHYLSVGESTVVTETSERRHGQVETTSSYPLTGAFTLEVVDETDLVLAFGEDYLADTSLPGLYVYLSNNPRSTEGALEIGAVQVFNGAHEYRIQATGIDDYAYVLYFCKPFNIKVGDGEILEE
;
A
#
# COMPACT_ATOMS: atom_id res chain seq x y z
N MET A 1 5.75 -26.61 58.97
CA MET A 1 4.69 -26.08 58.09
C MET A 1 5.00 -24.72 57.45
N PHE A 2 5.90 -23.88 57.99
CA PHE A 2 6.17 -22.54 57.42
C PHE A 2 7.26 -22.47 56.34
N ARG A 3 8.07 -23.53 56.16
CA ARG A 3 9.17 -23.57 55.17
C ARG A 3 8.78 -24.13 53.79
N VAL A 4 7.65 -24.83 53.68
CA VAL A 4 7.15 -25.36 52.39
C VAL A 4 6.30 -24.32 51.65
N LEU A 5 5.69 -23.38 52.39
CA LEU A 5 4.86 -22.32 51.82
C LEU A 5 5.67 -21.24 51.09
N LEU A 6 6.95 -21.04 51.47
CA LEU A 6 7.83 -20.04 50.85
C LEU A 6 8.44 -20.53 49.51
N PHE A 7 8.53 -21.83 49.30
CA PHE A 7 9.05 -22.41 48.06
C PHE A 7 7.97 -22.56 46.97
N LEU A 8 6.71 -22.67 47.37
CA LEU A 8 5.56 -22.65 46.45
C LEU A 8 5.18 -21.24 45.96
N LEU A 9 5.64 -20.18 46.65
CA LEU A 9 5.42 -18.80 46.23
C LEU A 9 6.48 -18.30 45.22
N LEU A 10 7.64 -18.96 45.13
CA LEU A 10 8.75 -18.56 44.27
C LEU A 10 8.70 -19.21 42.87
N THR A 11 8.00 -20.34 42.73
CA THR A 11 7.83 -21.03 41.43
C THR A 11 6.64 -20.52 40.61
N ALA A 12 5.79 -19.66 41.20
CA ALA A 12 4.65 -19.03 40.50
C ALA A 12 5.00 -17.71 39.79
N LEU A 13 6.25 -17.25 39.86
CA LEU A 13 6.72 -16.01 39.23
C LEU A 13 7.40 -16.22 37.86
N PHE A 14 7.44 -17.45 37.34
CA PHE A 14 8.03 -17.77 36.03
C PHE A 14 7.03 -18.12 34.94
N THR A 15 5.73 -17.86 35.14
CA THR A 15 4.69 -18.04 34.10
C THR A 15 4.07 -16.71 33.66
N ALA A 16 4.86 -15.65 33.62
CA ALA A 16 4.47 -14.41 32.95
C ALA A 16 5.50 -14.10 31.87
N CYS A 17 5.01 -13.99 30.64
CA CYS A 17 5.73 -13.66 29.40
C CYS A 17 6.56 -14.81 28.79
N ILE A 18 5.87 -15.85 28.32
CA ILE A 18 6.16 -16.28 26.94
C ILE A 18 5.53 -15.16 26.11
N GLY A 19 6.31 -14.12 25.80
CA GLY A 19 5.89 -13.17 24.78
C GLY A 19 5.94 -13.97 23.49
N ASP A 20 4.78 -14.37 22.98
CA ASP A 20 4.70 -14.75 21.58
C ASP A 20 5.31 -13.57 20.82
N ASP A 21 6.40 -13.86 20.12
CA ASP A 21 7.11 -12.96 19.21
C ASP A 21 6.20 -12.73 17.98
N VAL A 22 5.03 -12.14 18.23
CA VAL A 22 4.10 -11.75 17.20
C VAL A 22 4.65 -10.45 16.63
N VAL A 23 5.20 -10.53 15.43
CA VAL A 23 5.42 -9.36 14.60
C VAL A 23 4.04 -8.75 14.38
N ASP A 24 3.81 -7.56 14.92
CA ASP A 24 2.54 -6.82 14.72
C ASP A 24 2.54 -6.22 13.32
N ASP A 25 2.22 -7.06 12.34
CA ASP A 25 2.15 -6.75 10.91
C ASP A 25 0.72 -6.69 10.38
N TYR A 26 -0.29 -6.73 11.25
CA TYR A 26 -1.66 -6.62 10.79
C TYR A 26 -1.96 -5.22 10.21
N VAL A 27 -2.58 -5.22 9.03
CA VAL A 27 -3.20 -4.08 8.34
C VAL A 27 -4.58 -4.49 7.86
N GLN A 28 -5.46 -3.51 7.64
CA GLN A 28 -6.78 -3.80 7.08
C GLN A 28 -6.63 -4.25 5.62
N PRO A 29 -7.30 -5.35 5.19
CA PRO A 29 -7.30 -5.76 3.79
C PRO A 29 -7.85 -4.66 2.88
N GLU A 30 -7.16 -4.43 1.76
CA GLU A 30 -7.42 -3.29 0.89
C GLU A 30 -7.60 -3.75 -0.56
N LEU A 31 -8.63 -3.23 -1.21
CA LEU A 31 -8.89 -3.43 -2.62
C LEU A 31 -8.69 -2.09 -3.33
N ARG A 32 -7.84 -2.06 -4.36
CA ARG A 32 -7.58 -0.87 -5.18
C ARG A 32 -8.03 -1.14 -6.60
N LEU A 33 -8.78 -0.20 -7.18
CA LEU A 33 -9.18 -0.26 -8.58
C LEU A 33 -8.04 0.23 -9.48
N LEU A 34 -7.91 -0.41 -10.64
CA LEU A 34 -6.93 -0.08 -11.66
C LEU A 34 -7.63 0.24 -12.99
N GLY A 35 -6.97 1.05 -13.81
CA GLY A 35 -7.48 1.44 -15.12
C GLY A 35 -8.69 2.37 -14.99
N LEU A 36 -8.67 3.31 -14.05
CA LEU A 36 -9.77 4.25 -13.87
C LEU A 36 -9.92 5.19 -15.08
N VAL A 37 -11.16 5.54 -15.40
CA VAL A 37 -11.53 6.54 -16.42
C VAL A 37 -12.73 7.33 -15.91
N ASP A 38 -12.84 8.62 -16.18
CA ASP A 38 -13.96 9.42 -15.63
C ASP A 38 -15.19 9.35 -16.50
N THR A 39 -15.00 9.28 -17.82
CA THR A 39 -16.08 9.21 -18.80
C THR A 39 -15.81 8.12 -19.81
N LEU A 40 -16.85 7.35 -20.14
CA LEU A 40 -16.84 6.36 -21.20
C LEU A 40 -17.79 6.78 -22.33
N GLU A 41 -17.36 6.64 -23.59
CA GLU A 41 -18.23 6.88 -24.74
C GLU A 41 -19.37 5.84 -24.81
N VAL A 42 -20.59 6.29 -25.09
CA VAL A 42 -21.76 5.41 -25.28
C VAL A 42 -21.46 4.29 -26.29
N GLY A 43 -21.78 3.05 -25.93
CA GLY A 43 -21.59 1.87 -26.78
C GLY A 43 -20.16 1.31 -26.78
N THR A 44 -19.24 1.91 -26.02
CA THR A 44 -17.89 1.39 -25.83
C THR A 44 -17.77 0.58 -24.54
N THR A 45 -16.64 -0.13 -24.44
CA THR A 45 -16.31 -0.96 -23.29
C THR A 45 -14.98 -0.54 -22.70
N HIS A 46 -14.82 -0.71 -21.39
CA HIS A 46 -13.58 -0.42 -20.68
C HIS A 46 -13.29 -1.50 -19.65
N GLN A 47 -12.03 -1.91 -19.55
CA GLN A 47 -11.62 -2.96 -18.60
C GLN A 47 -11.14 -2.30 -17.30
N LEU A 48 -11.82 -2.60 -16.20
CA LEU A 48 -11.30 -2.33 -14.86
C LEU A 48 -10.59 -3.58 -14.32
N ALA A 49 -9.57 -3.36 -13.51
CA ALA A 49 -8.90 -4.42 -12.77
C ALA A 49 -8.81 -4.05 -11.29
N VAL A 50 -8.38 -4.99 -10.46
CA VAL A 50 -8.18 -4.77 -9.02
C VAL A 50 -6.83 -5.31 -8.59
N ASN A 51 -6.20 -4.60 -7.66
CA ASN A 51 -5.20 -5.16 -6.77
C ASN A 51 -5.86 -5.40 -5.41
N PHE A 52 -5.66 -6.59 -4.83
CA PHE A 52 -6.09 -6.87 -3.45
C PHE A 52 -4.86 -7.14 -2.58
N PHE A 53 -4.81 -6.48 -1.44
CA PHE A 53 -3.80 -6.64 -0.42
C PHE A 53 -4.43 -7.25 0.82
N ASN A 54 -3.87 -8.35 1.29
CA ASN A 54 -4.37 -9.07 2.46
C ASN A 54 -4.03 -8.34 3.76
N ASN A 55 -4.34 -8.98 4.88
CA ASN A 55 -4.17 -8.43 6.23
C ASN A 55 -2.71 -8.21 6.67
N VAL A 56 -1.72 -8.53 5.84
CA VAL A 56 -0.31 -8.19 6.07
C VAL A 56 0.28 -7.32 4.94
N GLY A 57 -0.55 -6.85 4.02
CA GLY A 57 -0.16 -6.00 2.90
C GLY A 57 0.44 -6.76 1.71
N GLN A 58 0.31 -8.09 1.66
CA GLN A 58 0.74 -8.87 0.52
C GLN A 58 -0.34 -8.90 -0.56
N MET A 59 0.09 -8.78 -1.83
CA MET A 59 -0.81 -8.85 -2.96
C MET A 59 -1.28 -10.30 -3.20
N GLU A 60 -2.58 -10.48 -3.39
CA GLU A 60 -3.18 -11.77 -3.72
C GLU A 60 -4.08 -11.70 -4.96
N ASN A 61 -4.10 -12.79 -5.72
CA ASN A 61 -4.98 -12.91 -6.88
C ASN A 61 -6.36 -13.38 -6.43
N ILE A 62 -7.34 -12.49 -6.57
CA ILE A 62 -8.73 -12.74 -6.17
C ILE A 62 -9.69 -12.73 -7.36
N ARG A 63 -10.96 -13.06 -7.09
CA ARG A 63 -12.07 -12.82 -8.00
C ARG A 63 -13.10 -11.95 -7.28
N PRO A 64 -13.07 -10.62 -7.45
CA PRO A 64 -14.00 -9.73 -6.77
C PRO A 64 -15.42 -9.92 -7.31
N THR A 65 -16.40 -9.49 -6.51
CA THR A 65 -17.78 -9.29 -6.96
C THR A 65 -17.93 -7.87 -7.46
N TRP A 66 -18.36 -7.72 -8.71
CA TRP A 66 -18.61 -6.43 -9.36
C TRP A 66 -20.09 -6.10 -9.38
N THR A 67 -20.43 -4.83 -9.16
CA THR A 67 -21.80 -4.31 -9.29
C THR A 67 -21.81 -2.91 -9.87
N SER A 68 -22.86 -2.56 -10.60
CA SER A 68 -23.18 -1.18 -10.99
C SER A 68 -24.37 -0.68 -10.18
N SER A 69 -24.39 0.61 -9.84
CA SER A 69 -25.56 1.24 -9.24
C SER A 69 -26.72 1.43 -10.22
N ASP A 70 -26.46 1.42 -11.53
CA ASP A 70 -27.47 1.55 -12.59
C ASP A 70 -27.03 0.86 -13.90
N ASP A 71 -27.45 -0.41 -14.06
CA ASP A 71 -27.16 -1.21 -15.24
C ASP A 71 -27.81 -0.69 -16.54
N GLN A 72 -28.79 0.23 -16.47
CA GLN A 72 -29.34 0.86 -17.68
C GLN A 72 -28.40 1.94 -18.26
N VAL A 73 -27.61 2.59 -17.39
CA VAL A 73 -26.61 3.58 -17.79
C VAL A 73 -25.29 2.88 -18.16
N LEU A 74 -24.78 2.04 -17.27
CA LEU A 74 -23.56 1.26 -17.48
C LEU A 74 -23.62 -0.06 -16.69
N SER A 75 -23.19 -1.15 -17.31
CA SER A 75 -23.12 -2.46 -16.65
C SER A 75 -21.67 -2.93 -16.52
N VAL A 76 -21.37 -3.72 -15.50
CA VAL A 76 -20.06 -4.36 -15.32
C VAL A 76 -20.25 -5.87 -15.21
N ASP A 77 -19.41 -6.65 -15.90
CA ASP A 77 -19.44 -8.11 -15.82
C ASP A 77 -18.55 -8.67 -14.69
N GLY A 78 -18.59 -9.98 -14.49
CA GLY A 78 -17.80 -10.65 -13.44
C GLY A 78 -16.28 -10.62 -13.67
N ALA A 79 -15.81 -10.20 -14.84
CA ALA A 79 -14.40 -9.99 -15.15
C ALA A 79 -13.98 -8.52 -15.04
N GLY A 80 -14.89 -7.61 -14.66
CA GLY A 80 -14.62 -6.17 -14.58
C GLY A 80 -14.72 -5.45 -15.92
N LEU A 81 -15.30 -6.06 -16.96
CA LEU A 81 -15.53 -5.39 -18.24
C LEU A 81 -16.79 -4.51 -18.12
N VAL A 82 -16.57 -3.20 -18.14
CA VAL A 82 -17.62 -2.18 -18.10
C VAL A 82 -18.13 -1.92 -19.52
N THR A 83 -19.45 -1.83 -19.69
CA THR A 83 -20.11 -1.48 -20.96
C THR A 83 -21.00 -0.26 -20.75
N ALA A 84 -20.79 0.79 -21.55
CA ALA A 84 -21.60 2.00 -21.53
C ALA A 84 -22.84 1.87 -22.43
N HIS A 85 -24.02 2.15 -21.89
CA HIS A 85 -25.29 1.98 -22.60
C HIS A 85 -25.97 3.31 -22.92
N GLU A 86 -26.12 4.19 -21.92
CA GLU A 86 -26.87 5.44 -22.04
C GLU A 86 -26.16 6.58 -21.32
N VAL A 87 -26.36 7.82 -21.79
CA VAL A 87 -25.79 9.01 -21.16
C VAL A 87 -26.29 9.13 -19.71
N GLY A 88 -25.36 9.29 -18.78
CA GLY A 88 -25.67 9.33 -17.36
C GLY A 88 -24.42 9.10 -16.52
N SER A 89 -24.60 8.67 -15.28
CA SER A 89 -23.51 8.27 -14.39
C SER A 89 -23.96 7.12 -13.51
N ALA A 90 -23.06 6.18 -13.24
CA ALA A 90 -23.28 5.15 -12.23
C ALA A 90 -22.00 4.90 -11.42
N MET A 91 -22.17 4.35 -10.23
CA MET A 91 -21.07 3.86 -9.42
C MET A 91 -20.78 2.41 -9.81
N VAL A 92 -19.51 2.10 -10.10
CA VAL A 92 -19.01 0.73 -10.18
C VAL A 92 -18.37 0.37 -8.85
N THR A 93 -18.75 -0.77 -8.28
CA THR A 93 -18.22 -1.28 -7.01
C THR A 93 -17.58 -2.64 -7.23
N ALA A 94 -16.35 -2.82 -6.76
CA ALA A 94 -15.71 -4.11 -6.58
C ALA A 94 -15.66 -4.45 -5.09
N SER A 95 -16.01 -5.68 -4.72
CA SER A 95 -16.01 -6.15 -3.34
C SER A 95 -15.42 -7.54 -3.20
N TYR A 96 -14.76 -7.81 -2.09
CA TYR A 96 -14.17 -9.10 -1.79
C TYR A 96 -14.20 -9.39 -0.28
N GLU A 97 -14.54 -10.64 0.06
CA GLU A 97 -14.44 -11.19 1.42
C GLU A 97 -13.23 -12.11 1.46
N ASP A 98 -12.30 -11.87 2.39
CA ASP A 98 -11.17 -12.76 2.60
C ASP A 98 -11.57 -14.04 3.38
N GLU A 99 -10.60 -14.93 3.59
CA GLU A 99 -10.85 -16.19 4.31
C GLU A 99 -11.20 -16.02 5.80
N PHE A 100 -10.99 -14.81 6.35
CA PHE A 100 -11.29 -14.46 7.73
C PHE A 100 -12.64 -13.74 7.87
N GLY A 101 -13.34 -13.49 6.76
CA GLY A 101 -14.62 -12.78 6.75
C GLY A 101 -14.48 -11.26 6.77
N GLU A 102 -13.29 -10.73 6.49
CA GLU A 102 -13.05 -9.29 6.38
C GLU A 102 -13.43 -8.80 4.98
N GLN A 103 -14.26 -7.76 4.94
CA GLN A 103 -14.78 -7.19 3.70
C GLN A 103 -13.91 -6.01 3.25
N SER A 104 -13.50 -6.03 2.00
CA SER A 104 -12.84 -4.91 1.32
C SER A 104 -13.62 -4.50 0.08
N THR A 105 -13.77 -3.19 -0.12
CA THR A 105 -14.59 -2.62 -1.20
C THR A 105 -13.86 -1.44 -1.81
N ALA A 106 -13.88 -1.36 -3.14
CA ALA A 106 -13.47 -0.18 -3.89
C ALA A 106 -14.60 0.29 -4.80
N GLU A 107 -14.72 1.60 -4.95
CA GLU A 107 -15.80 2.23 -5.70
C GLU A 107 -15.23 3.26 -6.65
N HIS A 108 -15.82 3.36 -7.84
CA HIS A 108 -15.46 4.38 -8.83
C HIS A 108 -16.70 4.94 -9.49
N TYR A 109 -16.84 6.27 -9.45
CA TYR A 109 -17.90 6.98 -10.15
C TYR A 109 -17.53 7.14 -11.62
N LEU A 110 -18.33 6.55 -12.50
CA LEU A 110 -18.12 6.60 -13.94
C LEU A 110 -19.28 7.34 -14.63
N SER A 111 -18.93 8.30 -15.49
CA SER A 111 -19.88 8.98 -16.37
C SER A 111 -19.93 8.31 -17.74
N VAL A 112 -21.07 8.37 -18.41
CA VAL A 112 -21.24 7.95 -19.80
C VAL A 112 -21.63 9.16 -20.64
N GLY A 113 -20.90 9.40 -21.73
CA GLY A 113 -21.03 10.59 -22.55
C GLY A 113 -20.71 10.36 -24.03
N GLU A 114 -20.49 11.47 -24.75
CA GLU A 114 -20.19 11.43 -26.20
C GLU A 114 -18.74 11.01 -26.51
N SER A 115 -17.86 11.04 -25.52
CA SER A 115 -16.45 10.68 -25.69
C SER A 115 -15.87 10.14 -24.40
N THR A 116 -14.92 9.22 -24.54
CA THR A 116 -14.15 8.71 -23.41
C THR A 116 -13.17 9.77 -22.94
N VAL A 117 -13.21 10.10 -21.65
CA VAL A 117 -12.26 10.99 -20.99
C VAL A 117 -11.56 10.21 -19.90
N VAL A 118 -10.24 10.13 -20.04
CA VAL A 118 -9.36 9.62 -19.00
C VAL A 118 -8.69 10.85 -18.40
N THR A 119 -9.07 11.24 -17.19
CA THR A 119 -8.20 12.13 -16.41
C THR A 119 -6.97 11.30 -16.09
N GLU A 120 -5.82 11.82 -16.49
CA GLU A 120 -4.55 11.28 -16.06
C GLU A 120 -4.51 11.41 -14.53
N THR A 121 -4.72 10.29 -13.83
CA THR A 121 -4.42 10.19 -12.40
C THR A 121 -3.00 10.69 -12.23
N SER A 122 -2.77 11.63 -11.30
CA SER A 122 -1.49 12.34 -11.19
C SER A 122 -0.33 11.35 -11.29
N GLU A 123 0.53 11.52 -12.30
CA GLU A 123 1.75 10.72 -12.47
C GLU A 123 2.78 11.01 -11.36
N ARG A 124 2.39 11.77 -10.34
CA ARG A 124 3.18 12.13 -9.19
C ARG A 124 2.40 11.89 -7.89
N ARG A 125 3.08 11.28 -6.94
CA ARG A 125 2.67 11.21 -5.53
C ARG A 125 3.72 11.90 -4.67
N HIS A 126 3.38 12.18 -3.43
CA HIS A 126 4.32 12.78 -2.49
C HIS A 126 4.15 12.23 -1.09
N GLY A 127 5.11 12.52 -0.22
CA GLY A 127 5.00 12.23 1.20
C GLY A 127 6.16 12.80 1.98
N GLN A 128 6.21 12.45 3.26
CA GLN A 128 7.36 12.74 4.13
C GLN A 128 7.73 11.46 4.84
N VAL A 129 9.03 11.15 4.86
CA VAL A 129 9.53 10.10 5.74
C VAL A 129 9.81 10.70 7.12
N GLU A 130 9.45 9.97 8.16
CA GLU A 130 9.70 10.35 9.54
C GLU A 130 10.24 9.14 10.33
N THR A 131 11.08 9.43 11.32
CA THR A 131 11.62 8.38 12.19
C THR A 131 10.55 7.81 13.11
N THR A 132 10.54 6.48 13.24
CA THR A 132 9.78 5.75 14.27
C THR A 132 10.71 5.14 15.32
N SER A 133 11.97 5.54 15.32
CA SER A 133 13.03 4.98 16.16
C SER A 133 13.85 6.08 16.83
N SER A 134 14.93 5.71 17.52
CA SER A 134 15.89 6.68 18.06
C SER A 134 16.83 7.25 17.01
N TYR A 135 16.88 6.68 15.81
CA TYR A 135 17.78 7.10 14.74
C TYR A 135 17.13 8.20 13.91
N PRO A 136 17.79 9.35 13.68
CA PRO A 136 17.26 10.40 12.81
C PRO A 136 16.89 9.88 11.41
N LEU A 137 15.68 10.21 10.98
CA LEU A 137 15.17 10.04 9.62
C LEU A 137 14.12 11.13 9.38
N THR A 138 14.31 11.94 8.34
CA THR A 138 13.33 12.93 7.89
C THR A 138 13.56 13.29 6.43
N GLY A 139 12.53 13.75 5.73
CA GLY A 139 12.65 14.36 4.41
C GLY A 139 11.39 14.20 3.57
N ALA A 140 11.07 15.20 2.76
CA ALA A 140 10.05 15.08 1.73
C ALA A 140 10.50 14.13 0.62
N PHE A 141 9.54 13.40 0.05
CA PHE A 141 9.76 12.60 -1.13
C PHE A 141 8.66 12.78 -2.17
N THR A 142 8.98 12.45 -3.41
CA THR A 142 8.04 12.31 -4.52
C THR A 142 8.21 10.94 -5.16
N LEU A 143 7.12 10.40 -5.68
CA LEU A 143 7.12 9.19 -6.49
C LEU A 143 6.49 9.54 -7.84
N GLU A 144 7.27 9.43 -8.90
CA GLU A 144 6.88 9.90 -10.24
C GLU A 144 6.97 8.76 -11.26
N VAL A 145 5.97 8.65 -12.14
CA VAL A 145 6.03 7.79 -13.32
C VAL A 145 6.98 8.42 -14.33
N VAL A 146 7.95 7.65 -14.82
CA VAL A 146 8.90 8.11 -15.84
C VAL A 146 8.71 7.41 -17.19
N ASP A 147 8.22 6.17 -17.15
CA ASP A 147 7.73 5.39 -18.30
C ASP A 147 6.52 4.56 -17.84
N GLU A 148 5.77 3.91 -18.75
CA GLU A 148 4.47 3.22 -18.47
C GLU A 148 4.39 2.39 -17.17
N THR A 149 5.52 1.87 -16.68
CA THR A 149 5.60 1.10 -15.43
C THR A 149 6.86 1.40 -14.59
N ASP A 150 7.66 2.39 -14.95
CA ASP A 150 8.88 2.71 -14.21
C ASP A 150 8.66 3.96 -13.36
N LEU A 151 9.07 3.89 -12.09
CA LEU A 151 8.94 4.98 -11.14
C LEU A 151 10.31 5.55 -10.75
N VAL A 152 10.30 6.82 -10.39
CA VAL A 152 11.38 7.48 -9.68
C VAL A 152 10.89 7.91 -8.30
N LEU A 153 11.52 7.36 -7.26
CA LEU A 153 11.38 7.83 -5.88
C LEU A 153 12.49 8.84 -5.62
N ALA A 154 12.14 10.13 -5.50
CA ALA A 154 13.09 11.21 -5.26
C ALA A 154 12.91 11.82 -3.87
N PHE A 155 14.01 12.10 -3.19
CA PHE A 155 14.04 12.78 -1.91
C PHE A 155 14.60 14.19 -2.06
N GLY A 156 14.04 15.14 -1.30
CA GLY A 156 14.43 16.55 -1.32
C GLY A 156 15.74 16.86 -0.60
N GLU A 157 16.18 18.11 -0.70
CA GLU A 157 17.37 18.62 0.00
C GLU A 157 17.24 18.62 1.54
N ASP A 158 16.00 18.53 2.04
CA ASP A 158 15.66 18.40 3.44
C ASP A 158 15.87 16.97 3.99
N TYR A 159 16.22 16.01 3.13
CA TYR A 159 16.48 14.64 3.53
C TYR A 159 17.68 14.52 4.50
N LEU A 160 17.47 13.76 5.57
CA LEU A 160 18.48 13.42 6.57
C LEU A 160 18.22 12.01 7.13
N ALA A 161 19.25 11.19 7.15
CA ALA A 161 19.25 9.87 7.78
C ALA A 161 20.52 9.64 8.62
N ASP A 162 20.41 8.76 9.62
CA ASP A 162 21.52 8.44 10.51
C ASP A 162 22.62 7.59 9.83
N THR A 163 23.84 8.14 9.77
CA THR A 163 25.04 7.47 9.23
C THR A 163 25.62 6.37 10.13
N SER A 164 25.18 6.27 11.39
CA SER A 164 25.67 5.28 12.36
C SER A 164 25.04 3.90 12.19
N LEU A 165 24.02 3.79 11.32
CA LEU A 165 23.33 2.54 11.03
C LEU A 165 24.22 1.61 10.19
N PRO A 166 24.34 0.32 10.57
CA PRO A 166 25.22 -0.64 9.88
C PRO A 166 24.76 -0.99 8.46
N GLY A 167 23.49 -0.75 8.14
CA GLY A 167 22.93 -0.95 6.80
C GLY A 167 21.49 -0.50 6.74
N LEU A 168 21.25 0.75 6.33
CA LEU A 168 19.92 1.30 6.13
C LEU A 168 19.42 0.98 4.71
N TYR A 169 18.20 0.49 4.58
CA TYR A 169 17.59 0.07 3.32
C TYR A 169 16.22 0.71 3.13
N VAL A 170 15.89 1.03 1.87
CA VAL A 170 14.62 1.61 1.44
C VAL A 170 13.73 0.53 0.82
N TYR A 171 12.44 0.58 1.12
CA TYR A 171 11.43 -0.32 0.61
C TYR A 171 10.18 0.44 0.16
N LEU A 172 9.43 -0.13 -0.78
CA LEU A 172 8.02 0.21 -0.99
C LEU A 172 7.15 -0.90 -0.41
N SER A 173 6.06 -0.55 0.30
CA SER A 173 5.22 -1.51 1.01
C SER A 173 3.75 -1.10 1.04
N ASN A 174 2.86 -2.06 1.27
CA ASN A 174 1.46 -1.84 1.65
C ASN A 174 1.21 -2.08 3.14
N ASN A 175 2.28 -2.30 3.89
CA ASN A 175 2.27 -2.47 5.32
C ASN A 175 3.29 -1.52 5.95
N PRO A 176 2.88 -0.53 6.74
CA PRO A 176 3.83 0.42 7.32
C PRO A 176 4.71 -0.22 8.39
N ARG A 177 4.38 -1.42 8.89
CA ARG A 177 5.06 -2.04 10.04
C ARG A 177 6.03 -3.14 9.65
N SER A 178 5.92 -3.69 8.45
CA SER A 178 6.65 -4.87 8.02
C SER A 178 7.21 -4.73 6.61
N THR A 179 8.33 -5.41 6.35
CA THR A 179 8.87 -5.59 4.99
C THR A 179 8.32 -6.83 4.31
N GLU A 180 7.39 -7.55 4.93
CA GLU A 180 6.74 -8.72 4.32
C GLU A 180 5.92 -8.27 3.11
N GLY A 181 6.17 -8.87 1.94
CA GLY A 181 5.56 -8.43 0.68
C GLY A 181 6.08 -7.08 0.12
N ALA A 182 7.01 -6.43 0.81
CA ALA A 182 7.57 -5.16 0.39
C ALA A 182 8.59 -5.35 -0.76
N LEU A 183 8.65 -4.37 -1.65
CA LEU A 183 9.70 -4.27 -2.66
C LEU A 183 10.93 -3.61 -2.05
N GLU A 184 12.03 -4.36 -1.98
CA GLU A 184 13.32 -3.79 -1.60
C GLU A 184 13.92 -2.97 -2.75
N ILE A 185 14.10 -1.66 -2.51
CA ILE A 185 14.71 -0.75 -3.48
C ILE A 185 16.23 -0.83 -3.40
N GLY A 186 16.78 -0.81 -2.18
CA GLY A 186 18.21 -1.01 -1.97
C GLY A 186 18.77 -0.26 -0.75
N ALA A 187 20.09 -0.34 -0.59
CA ALA A 187 20.80 0.31 0.49
C ALA A 187 20.89 1.83 0.28
N VAL A 188 20.70 2.60 1.36
CA VAL A 188 20.89 4.05 1.38
C VAL A 188 22.36 4.38 1.11
N GLN A 189 22.60 5.21 0.09
CA GLN A 189 23.93 5.69 -0.28
C GLN A 189 24.12 7.17 0.06
N VAL A 190 23.04 7.94 0.14
CA VAL A 190 23.02 9.37 0.45
C VAL A 190 22.27 9.54 1.76
N PHE A 191 22.94 10.04 2.80
CA PHE A 191 22.38 10.21 4.15
C PHE A 191 21.99 11.66 4.44
N ASN A 192 22.26 12.58 3.52
CA ASN A 192 21.94 13.99 3.64
C ASN A 192 21.82 14.61 2.25
N GLY A 193 20.75 15.35 2.01
CA GLY A 193 20.49 16.04 0.75
C GLY A 193 19.79 15.20 -0.31
N ALA A 194 19.50 15.85 -1.44
CA ALA A 194 18.66 15.29 -2.49
C ALA A 194 19.29 14.07 -3.19
N HIS A 195 18.46 13.08 -3.51
CA HIS A 195 18.84 11.87 -4.23
C HIS A 195 17.62 11.15 -4.80
N GLU A 196 17.83 10.16 -5.67
CA GLU A 196 16.74 9.41 -6.32
C GLU A 196 17.04 7.91 -6.41
N TYR A 197 15.96 7.12 -6.51
CA TYR A 197 15.96 5.71 -6.83
C TYR A 197 15.10 5.47 -8.07
N ARG A 198 15.59 4.66 -9.00
CA ARG A 198 14.83 4.16 -10.14
C ARG A 198 14.26 2.79 -9.80
N ILE A 199 12.95 2.64 -10.00
CA ILE A 199 12.17 1.48 -9.62
C ILE A 199 11.50 0.97 -10.88
N GLN A 200 11.73 -0.29 -11.23
CA GLN A 200 11.26 -0.85 -12.49
C GLN A 200 9.98 -1.66 -12.31
N ALA A 201 9.14 -1.69 -13.35
CA ALA A 201 7.98 -2.57 -13.43
C ALA A 201 7.04 -2.49 -12.21
N THR A 202 6.78 -1.28 -11.73
CA THR A 202 5.94 -0.96 -10.57
C THR A 202 4.97 0.15 -10.94
N GLY A 203 3.67 -0.08 -10.77
CA GLY A 203 2.64 0.94 -10.91
C GLY A 203 2.68 1.93 -9.73
N ILE A 204 2.28 3.17 -9.99
CA ILE A 204 2.29 4.23 -8.97
C ILE A 204 1.35 3.92 -7.77
N ASP A 205 0.33 3.08 -7.97
CA ASP A 205 -0.65 2.68 -6.96
C ASP A 205 -0.38 1.27 -6.36
N ASP A 206 0.74 0.63 -6.72
CA ASP A 206 1.08 -0.70 -6.23
C ASP A 206 1.49 -0.69 -4.74
N TYR A 207 1.94 0.45 -4.22
CA TYR A 207 2.44 0.61 -2.87
C TYR A 207 1.91 1.89 -2.21
N ALA A 208 1.64 1.82 -0.90
CA ALA A 208 1.14 2.94 -0.10
C ALA A 208 2.18 3.58 0.81
N TYR A 209 3.34 2.96 1.01
CA TYR A 209 4.36 3.43 1.96
C TYR A 209 5.78 3.31 1.41
N VAL A 210 6.63 4.26 1.80
CA VAL A 210 8.09 4.16 1.74
C VAL A 210 8.58 3.77 3.13
N LEU A 211 9.32 2.66 3.26
CA LEU A 211 9.85 2.19 4.54
C LEU A 211 11.37 2.24 4.61
N TYR A 212 11.87 2.41 5.82
CA TYR A 212 13.28 2.36 6.15
C TYR A 212 13.55 1.28 7.21
N PHE A 213 14.38 0.29 6.88
CA PHE A 213 14.76 -0.79 7.79
C PHE A 213 16.27 -0.96 7.87
N CYS A 214 16.74 -1.37 9.05
CA CYS A 214 18.14 -1.65 9.32
C CYS A 214 18.45 -3.15 9.15
N LYS A 215 19.39 -3.48 8.26
CA LYS A 215 19.96 -4.81 8.08
C LYS A 215 21.28 -4.98 8.86
N PRO A 216 21.59 -6.20 9.34
CA PRO A 216 20.84 -7.46 9.17
C PRO A 216 19.73 -7.67 10.23
N PHE A 217 19.46 -6.68 11.08
CA PHE A 217 18.63 -6.86 12.27
C PHE A 217 17.12 -6.81 12.01
N ASN A 218 16.71 -6.45 10.79
CA ASN A 218 15.31 -6.26 10.40
C ASN A 218 14.54 -5.31 11.34
N ILE A 219 15.16 -4.20 11.72
CA ILE A 219 14.58 -3.21 12.64
C ILE A 219 14.05 -2.04 11.84
N LYS A 220 12.78 -1.69 12.02
CA LYS A 220 12.17 -0.49 11.43
C LYS A 220 12.85 0.77 12.00
N VAL A 221 13.25 1.65 11.09
CA VAL A 221 13.88 2.95 11.40
C VAL A 221 12.85 4.07 11.27
N GLY A 222 12.02 4.01 10.22
CA GLY A 222 10.93 4.94 9.98
C GLY A 222 10.23 4.65 8.66
N ASP A 223 9.31 5.52 8.28
CA ASP A 223 8.43 5.35 7.13
C ASP A 223 7.80 6.67 6.70
N GLY A 224 7.14 6.66 5.55
CA GLY A 224 6.29 7.74 5.07
C GLY A 224 5.16 7.20 4.20
N GLU A 225 3.98 7.78 4.36
CA GLU A 225 2.80 7.48 3.54
C GLU A 225 2.91 8.16 2.17
N ILE A 226 2.52 7.43 1.12
CA ILE A 226 2.46 7.90 -0.26
C ILE A 226 1.07 8.51 -0.47
N LEU A 227 1.02 9.82 -0.60
CA LEU A 227 -0.21 10.59 -0.73
C LEU A 227 -0.43 11.03 -2.17
N GLU A 228 -1.70 11.05 -2.55
CA GLU A 228 -2.16 11.71 -3.77
C GLU A 228 -2.07 13.24 -3.65
N GLU A 229 -1.94 13.92 -4.78
CA GLU A 229 -1.83 15.38 -4.87
C GLU A 229 -3.18 16.10 -4.70
#